data_AF-A0A9X3REW4-F1
#
_entry.id   AF-A0A9X3REW4-F1
#
_cell.length_a   1.000
_cell.length_b   1.000
_cell.length_c   1.000
_cell.angle_alpha   90.00
_cell.angle_beta   90.00
_cell.angle_gamma   90.00
#
_symmetry.space_group_name_H-M   'P 1'
#
loop_
_entity.id
_entity.type
_entity.pdbx_description
1 polymer ?
#
loop_
_entity_poly.entity_id
_entity_poly.type
_entity_poly.pdbx_seq_one_letter_code
_entity_poly.pdbx_strand_id
1 'polypeptide(L)'
;MSNRRMNLSEEGKKILDLIVEILEVERPMAVKVALAKGISVSNGPVLETFSNSKNKWTIPDNIIKDKEYLLFKHLILNEVQKPLDEEHLHQHMLLFIEKGLHTLKHEYEGKTSLEDFRLSIL
;
A
#
# COMPACT_ATOMS: atom_id res chain seq x y z
N MET A 1 15.33 -16.15 7.62
CA MET A 1 14.56 -14.97 8.06
C MET A 1 13.26 -15.01 7.28
N SER A 2 12.19 -15.53 7.90
CA SER A 2 10.92 -15.78 7.21
C SER A 2 10.10 -14.50 7.29
N ASN A 3 9.82 -13.89 6.15
CA ASN A 3 8.85 -12.80 6.06
C ASN A 3 7.55 -13.24 6.77
N ARG A 4 7.14 -12.53 7.83
CA ARG A 4 5.87 -12.82 8.51
C ARG A 4 4.72 -12.50 7.55
N ARG A 5 3.70 -13.37 7.54
CA ARG A 5 2.48 -13.21 6.72
C ARG A 5 1.79 -11.89 7.06
N MET A 6 1.73 -10.97 6.10
CA MET A 6 0.99 -9.72 6.21
C MET A 6 -0.44 -9.94 5.72
N ASN A 7 -1.41 -9.33 6.41
CA ASN A 7 -2.83 -9.53 6.13
C ASN A 7 -3.47 -8.19 5.76
N LEU A 8 -3.81 -8.04 4.50
CA LEU A 8 -4.50 -6.87 3.95
C LEU A 8 -5.99 -6.92 4.31
N SER A 9 -6.61 -5.75 4.50
CA SER A 9 -8.05 -5.62 4.68
C SER A 9 -8.81 -6.11 3.43
N GLU A 10 -10.09 -6.49 3.59
CA GLU A 10 -10.91 -6.87 2.43
C GLU A 10 -11.04 -5.73 1.42
N GLU A 11 -11.15 -4.50 1.92
CA GLU A 11 -11.18 -3.29 1.11
C GLU A 11 -9.86 -3.10 0.38
N GLY A 12 -8.73 -3.16 1.10
CA GLY A 12 -7.40 -3.09 0.52
C GLY A 12 -7.21 -4.13 -0.59
N LYS A 13 -7.72 -5.36 -0.42
CA LYS A 13 -7.66 -6.39 -1.48
C LYS A 13 -8.43 -5.98 -2.73
N LYS A 14 -9.65 -5.46 -2.59
CA LYS A 14 -10.46 -4.98 -3.73
C LYS A 14 -9.75 -3.85 -4.46
N ILE A 15 -9.14 -2.94 -3.71
CA ILE A 15 -8.35 -1.85 -4.29
C ILE A 15 -7.11 -2.41 -5.00
N LEU A 16 -6.41 -3.37 -4.40
CA LEU A 16 -5.25 -4.00 -5.02
C LEU A 16 -5.62 -4.69 -6.35
N ASP A 17 -6.72 -5.44 -6.39
CA ASP A 17 -7.19 -6.09 -7.62
C ASP A 17 -7.54 -5.04 -8.69
N LEU A 18 -8.19 -3.92 -8.31
CA LEU A 18 -8.43 -2.78 -9.21
C LEU A 18 -7.13 -2.16 -9.74
N ILE A 19 -6.15 -1.92 -8.88
CA ILE A 19 -4.86 -1.32 -9.27
C ILE A 19 -4.05 -2.26 -10.19
N VAL A 20 -4.13 -3.57 -9.95
CA VAL A 20 -3.54 -4.60 -10.83
C VAL A 20 -4.12 -4.51 -12.24
N GLU A 21 -5.43 -4.37 -12.34
CA GLU A 21 -6.12 -4.22 -13.64
C GLU A 21 -5.75 -2.91 -14.32
N ILE A 22 -5.75 -1.78 -13.60
CA ILE A 22 -5.46 -0.45 -14.16
C ILE A 22 -4.02 -0.33 -14.63
N LEU A 23 -3.06 -0.83 -13.83
CA LEU A 23 -1.64 -0.71 -14.15
C LEU A 23 -1.12 -1.84 -15.05
N GLU A 24 -1.95 -2.86 -15.31
CA GLU A 24 -1.57 -4.06 -16.07
C GLU A 24 -0.31 -4.75 -15.52
N VAL A 25 -0.15 -4.78 -14.19
CA VAL A 25 1.01 -5.37 -13.52
C VAL A 25 0.62 -6.57 -12.67
N GLU A 26 1.58 -7.46 -12.42
CA GLU A 26 1.36 -8.56 -11.50
C GLU A 26 1.11 -8.07 -10.06
N ARG A 27 0.31 -8.82 -9.30
CA ARG A 27 0.03 -8.53 -7.87
C ARG A 27 1.25 -8.20 -7.02
N PRO A 28 2.40 -8.93 -7.11
CA PRO A 28 3.60 -8.58 -6.36
C PRO A 28 4.12 -7.18 -6.67
N MET A 29 4.05 -6.76 -7.93
CA MET A 29 4.46 -5.43 -8.35
C MET A 29 3.48 -4.37 -7.83
N ALA A 30 2.16 -4.62 -7.94
CA ALA A 30 1.15 -3.70 -7.42
C ALA A 30 1.30 -3.44 -5.90
N VAL A 31 1.63 -4.48 -5.11
CA VAL A 31 1.93 -4.33 -3.67
C VAL A 31 3.16 -3.43 -3.44
N LYS A 32 4.22 -3.59 -4.23
CA LYS A 32 5.42 -2.75 -4.14
C LYS A 32 5.13 -1.30 -4.51
N VAL A 33 4.35 -1.08 -5.56
CA VAL A 33 3.90 0.25 -5.98
C VAL A 33 3.08 0.90 -4.89
N ALA A 34 2.13 0.17 -4.29
CA ALA A 34 1.35 0.65 -3.16
C ALA A 34 2.23 1.03 -1.96
N LEU A 35 3.19 0.17 -1.59
CA LEU A 35 4.12 0.48 -0.49
C LEU A 35 4.93 1.75 -0.78
N ALA A 36 5.53 1.84 -1.96
CA ALA A 36 6.33 3.00 -2.37
C ALA A 36 5.48 4.27 -2.40
N LYS A 37 4.26 4.19 -2.93
CA LYS A 37 3.32 5.29 -2.95
C LYS A 37 2.95 5.73 -1.54
N GLY A 38 2.59 4.79 -0.67
CA GLY A 38 2.23 5.06 0.71
C GLY A 38 3.33 5.76 1.49
N ILE A 39 4.59 5.35 1.30
CA ILE A 39 5.75 6.04 1.88
C ILE A 39 5.88 7.45 1.28
N SER A 40 5.81 7.59 -0.05
CA SER A 40 6.01 8.88 -0.73
C SER A 40 5.00 9.98 -0.37
N VAL A 41 3.78 9.60 0.01
CA VAL A 41 2.71 10.54 0.41
C VAL A 41 2.59 10.68 1.93
N SER A 42 3.44 9.98 2.68
CA SER A 42 3.48 10.10 4.13
C SER A 42 4.53 11.14 4.53
N ASN A 43 4.18 11.92 5.55
CA ASN A 43 5.06 12.87 6.20
C ASN A 43 5.15 12.48 7.68
N GLY A 44 5.60 11.24 7.95
CA GLY A 44 5.56 10.63 9.27
C GLY A 44 4.81 9.30 9.36
N PRO A 45 4.64 8.75 10.58
CA PRO A 45 3.98 7.46 10.79
C PRO A 45 2.52 7.49 10.34
N VAL A 46 2.08 6.44 9.64
CA VAL A 46 0.68 6.25 9.29
C VAL A 46 -0.09 5.90 10.56
N LEU A 47 -1.00 6.78 10.96
CA LEU A 47 -1.88 6.61 12.11
C LEU A 47 -3.31 6.18 11.70
N GLU A 48 -3.55 6.06 10.40
CA GLU A 48 -4.84 5.64 9.84
C GLU A 48 -5.14 4.20 10.24
N THR A 49 -6.36 3.97 10.74
CA THR A 49 -6.86 2.63 11.05
C THR A 49 -7.63 2.10 9.86
N PHE A 50 -7.06 1.14 9.15
CA PHE A 50 -7.74 0.43 8.07
C PHE A 50 -8.65 -0.67 8.64
N SER A 51 -9.84 -0.84 8.05
CA SER A 51 -10.91 -1.68 8.59
C SER A 51 -10.46 -3.11 8.88
N ASN A 52 -10.73 -3.58 10.10
CA ASN A 52 -10.35 -4.89 10.61
C ASN A 52 -11.40 -5.95 10.24
N SER A 53 -11.77 -6.03 8.96
CA SER A 53 -12.80 -6.97 8.51
C SER A 53 -12.37 -8.43 8.77
N LYS A 54 -13.34 -9.31 9.03
CA LYS A 54 -13.10 -10.73 9.31
C LYS A 54 -12.45 -11.47 8.13
N ASN A 55 -12.62 -10.96 6.91
CA ASN A 55 -12.01 -11.49 5.69
C ASN A 55 -10.73 -10.72 5.36
N LYS A 56 -9.62 -11.17 5.92
CA LYS A 56 -8.31 -10.63 5.60
C LYS A 56 -7.68 -11.42 4.46
N TRP A 57 -7.07 -10.73 3.50
CA TRP A 57 -6.31 -11.38 2.44
C TRP A 57 -4.84 -11.45 2.83
N THR A 58 -4.27 -12.65 2.86
CA THR A 58 -2.85 -12.82 3.18
C THR A 58 -2.01 -12.50 1.95
N ILE A 59 -1.14 -11.50 2.09
CA ILE A 59 -0.12 -11.17 1.12
C ILE A 59 0.84 -12.37 1.04
N PRO A 60 1.05 -12.96 -0.15
CA PRO A 60 2.01 -14.04 -0.33
C PRO A 60 3.38 -13.69 0.26
N ASP A 61 4.00 -14.67 0.90
CA ASP A 61 5.35 -14.51 1.41
C ASP A 61 6.28 -14.15 0.23
N ASN A 62 7.40 -13.48 0.52
CA ASN A 62 8.46 -13.27 -0.45
C ASN A 62 8.15 -12.30 -1.61
N ILE A 63 7.16 -11.41 -1.48
CA ILE A 63 6.94 -10.32 -2.46
C ILE A 63 8.06 -9.28 -2.42
N ILE A 64 8.52 -8.91 -1.22
CA ILE A 64 9.60 -7.93 -1.01
C ILE A 64 10.82 -8.69 -0.47
N LYS A 65 11.93 -8.70 -1.22
CA LYS A 65 13.12 -9.50 -0.88
C LYS A 65 14.39 -8.68 -0.82
N ASP A 66 15.35 -9.20 -0.06
CA ASP A 66 16.76 -8.80 -0.04
C ASP A 66 16.97 -7.27 -0.04
N LYS A 67 17.40 -6.72 -1.17
CA LYS A 67 17.72 -5.30 -1.34
C LYS A 67 16.49 -4.40 -1.25
N GLU A 68 15.35 -4.85 -1.77
CA GLU A 68 14.10 -4.09 -1.70
C GLU A 68 13.60 -4.00 -0.26
N TYR A 69 13.70 -5.11 0.49
CA TYR A 69 13.33 -5.13 1.90
C TYR A 69 14.21 -4.15 2.70
N LEU A 70 15.53 -4.17 2.47
CA LEU A 70 16.45 -3.25 3.11
C LEU A 70 16.13 -1.78 2.77
N LEU A 71 15.83 -1.50 1.49
CA LEU A 71 15.43 -0.17 1.04
C LEU A 71 14.16 0.31 1.76
N PHE A 72 13.08 -0.47 1.72
CA PHE A 72 11.83 -0.10 2.35
C PHE A 72 11.97 0.02 3.87
N LYS A 73 12.78 -0.84 4.50
CA LYS A 73 13.12 -0.72 5.91
C LYS A 73 13.74 0.65 6.24
N HIS A 74 14.74 1.08 5.48
CA HIS A 74 15.37 2.38 5.71
C HIS A 74 14.42 3.55 5.48
N LEU A 75 13.58 3.48 4.44
CA LEU A 75 12.57 4.51 4.17
C LEU A 75 11.54 4.61 5.30
N ILE A 76 11.04 3.48 5.80
CA ILE A 76 10.08 3.45 6.91
C ILE A 76 10.71 3.99 8.19
N LEU A 77 11.95 3.60 8.49
CA LEU A 77 12.67 4.12 9.66
C LEU A 77 12.87 5.64 9.58
N ASN A 78 13.15 6.15 8.38
CA ASN A 78 13.28 7.58 8.14
C ASN A 78 11.95 8.32 8.38
N GLU A 79 10.83 7.76 7.92
CA GLU A 79 9.50 8.34 8.13
C GLU A 79 9.04 8.28 9.59
N VAL A 80 9.24 7.15 10.26
CA VAL A 80 8.73 6.94 11.63
C VAL A 80 9.62 7.59 12.69
N GLN A 81 10.89 7.89 12.35
CA GLN A 81 11.90 8.51 13.23
C GLN A 81 12.06 7.82 14.60
N LYS A 82 11.76 6.52 14.68
CA LYS A 82 11.88 5.72 15.90
C LYS A 82 12.55 4.39 15.58
N PRO A 83 13.30 3.81 16.55
CA PRO A 83 13.77 2.45 16.41
C PRO A 83 12.57 1.51 16.36
N LEU A 84 12.47 0.74 15.28
CA LEU A 84 11.45 -0.30 15.10
C LEU A 84 12.12 -1.66 15.16
N ASP A 85 11.53 -2.59 15.92
CA ASP A 85 11.85 -4.00 15.75
C ASP A 85 11.21 -4.55 14.46
N GLU A 86 11.53 -5.80 14.12
CA GLU A 86 10.99 -6.41 12.91
C GLU A 86 9.46 -6.53 12.92
N GLU A 87 8.85 -6.71 14.10
CA GLU A 87 7.40 -6.84 14.22
C GLU A 87 6.68 -5.51 13.91
N HIS A 88 7.13 -4.43 14.53
CA HIS A 88 6.60 -3.10 14.27
C HIS A 88 6.91 -2.63 12.85
N LEU A 89 8.06 -3.00 12.29
CA LEU A 89 8.39 -2.71 10.89
C LEU A 89 7.37 -3.34 9.94
N HIS A 90 7.03 -4.62 10.12
CA HIS A 90 6.03 -5.29 9.28
C HIS A 90 4.63 -4.69 9.43
N GLN A 91 4.26 -4.25 10.65
CA GLN A 91 3.02 -3.53 10.87
C GLN A 91 3.01 -2.20 10.10
N HIS A 92 4.11 -1.44 10.16
CA HIS A 92 4.23 -0.21 9.40
C HIS A 92 4.21 -0.45 7.89
N MET A 93 4.89 -1.48 7.38
CA MET A 93 4.82 -1.84 5.95
C MET A 93 3.37 -2.05 5.50
N LEU A 94 2.57 -2.77 6.29
CA LEU A 94 1.16 -3.00 5.99
C LEU A 94 0.37 -1.68 5.96
N LEU A 95 0.57 -0.80 6.96
CA LEU A 95 -0.11 0.49 7.02
C LEU A 95 0.25 1.40 5.83
N PHE A 96 1.52 1.40 5.41
CA PHE A 96 1.94 2.13 4.22
C PHE A 96 1.35 1.54 2.94
N ILE A 97 1.27 0.20 2.80
CA ILE A 97 0.61 -0.44 1.66
C ILE A 97 -0.85 -0.01 1.58
N GLU A 98 -1.60 -0.09 2.68
CA GLU A 98 -3.00 0.31 2.73
C GLU A 98 -3.17 1.80 2.36
N LYS A 99 -2.41 2.69 2.99
CA LYS A 99 -2.44 4.12 2.65
C LYS A 99 -2.12 4.37 1.18
N GLY A 100 -1.15 3.66 0.64
CA GLY A 100 -0.78 3.73 -0.78
C GLY A 100 -1.92 3.30 -1.69
N LEU A 101 -2.58 2.17 -1.40
CA LEU A 101 -3.74 1.69 -2.14
C LEU A 101 -4.89 2.70 -2.12
N HIS A 102 -5.25 3.21 -0.94
CA HIS A 102 -6.30 4.22 -0.80
C HIS A 102 -5.97 5.49 -1.57
N THR A 103 -4.71 5.94 -1.53
CA THR A 103 -4.27 7.12 -2.29
C THR A 103 -4.35 6.88 -3.80
N LEU A 104 -3.92 5.71 -4.28
CA LEU A 104 -3.99 5.36 -5.70
C LEU A 104 -5.44 5.30 -6.20
N LYS A 105 -6.34 4.71 -5.41
CA LYS A 105 -7.77 4.69 -5.72
C LYS A 105 -8.34 6.11 -5.82
N HIS A 106 -8.06 6.95 -4.83
CA HIS A 106 -8.53 8.33 -4.83
C HIS A 106 -7.98 9.14 -6.03
N GLU A 107 -6.70 8.96 -6.37
CA GLU A 107 -6.10 9.59 -7.55
C GLU A 107 -6.71 9.11 -8.86
N TYR A 108 -7.07 7.82 -8.95
CA TYR A 108 -7.78 7.27 -10.08
C TYR A 108 -9.19 7.84 -10.21
N GLU A 109 -9.99 7.76 -9.14
CA GLU A 109 -11.37 8.30 -9.10
C GLU A 109 -11.41 9.80 -9.39
N GLY A 110 -10.45 10.56 -8.88
CA GLY A 110 -10.34 12.00 -9.14
C GLY A 110 -10.01 12.34 -10.60
N LYS A 111 -9.18 11.53 -11.27
CA LYS A 111 -8.87 11.72 -12.71
C LYS A 111 -10.05 11.34 -13.59
N THR A 112 -10.73 10.23 -13.29
CA THR A 112 -11.95 9.82 -14.01
C THR A 112 -13.06 10.86 -13.83
N SER A 113 -13.24 11.40 -12.62
CA SER A 113 -14.25 12.43 -12.36
C SER A 113 -13.99 13.74 -13.11
N LEU A 114 -12.73 14.11 -13.37
CA LEU A 114 -12.39 15.28 -14.18
C LEU A 114 -12.71 15.07 -15.67
N GLU A 115 -12.52 13.86 -16.18
CA GLU A 115 -12.96 13.49 -17.53
C GLU A 115 -14.49 13.53 -17.63
N ASP A 116 -15.20 12.99 -16.63
CA ASP A 116 -16.67 13.02 -16.54
C ASP A 116 -17.22 14.46 -16.44
N PHE A 117 -16.55 15.34 -15.67
CA PHE A 117 -16.95 16.75 -15.56
C PHE A 117 -16.77 17.50 -16.89
N ARG A 118 -15.70 17.24 -17.64
CA ARG A 118 -15.51 17.82 -18.98
C ARG A 118 -16.58 17.34 -19.97
N LEU A 119 -17.01 16.09 -19.86
CA LEU A 119 -18.11 15.55 -20.68
C LEU A 119 -19.46 16.17 -20.32
N SER A 120 -19.69 16.55 -19.05
CA SER A 120 -20.94 17.16 -18.59
C SER A 120 -21.14 18.64 -19.00
N ILE A 121 -20.09 19.32 -19.48
CA ILE A 121 -20.15 20.74 -19.88
C ILE A 121 -20.53 20.92 -21.37
N LEU A 122 -20.41 19.86 -22.17
CA LEU A 122 -20.82 19.84 -23.58
C LEU A 122 -22.32 19.54 -23.73
#